data_AF-A0A936BV09-F1
#
_entry.id   AF-A0A936BV09-F1
#
_cell.length_a   1.000
_cell.length_b   1.000
_cell.length_c   1.000
_cell.angle_alpha   90.00
_cell.angle_beta   90.00
_cell.angle_gamma   90.00
#
_symmetry.space_group_name_H-M   'P 1'
#
loop_
_entity.id
_entity.type
_entity.pdbx_description
1 polymer ?
#
loop_
_entity_poly.entity_id
_entity_poly.type
_entity_poly.pdbx_seq_one_letter_code
_entity_poly.pdbx_strand_id
1 'polypeptide(L)'
;MLNAVKTPLSLAALVLLLISQILRHANEKRGRPNPGLVKWLMGLGLACLTIIVLSDLLKHWWLQEIRFSGSVVDEAGMALDGAAIRIPGADGGRSDVTGAFAFTVPASRSAPSYTADVSLRGYVSQQVEFKPRRPEPVRIVLSRRPYLEGSMLNLSGQVVVRHFLGTPQLDATVQFANPSGDSIIVREISVAVSTSGGESRLLLPEVTYMGGMVQPAWSMLALAPGQVVTVGYGFSSVNSNLMAYQGKLAQALGQKVVVAQLPDPRVTLLSPELVREARQMLAADFWWTVGTTHLTVSATFGQRRVTREFTFALSAGDVAAMKAIGEFYGSGIGVLPAWRNIPVEQARPAVVLLPVSVSPTP
;
A
#
# COMPACT_ATOMS: atom_id res chain seq x y z
N MET A 1 -58.31 6.24 15.09
CA MET A 1 -58.80 6.77 13.79
C MET A 1 -57.86 7.80 13.15
N LEU A 2 -57.12 8.64 13.89
CA LEU A 2 -56.19 9.63 13.30
C LEU A 2 -55.03 9.03 12.47
N ASN A 3 -54.61 7.79 12.71
CA ASN A 3 -53.52 7.13 11.96
C ASN A 3 -53.89 6.64 10.56
N ALA A 4 -55.18 6.72 10.17
CA ALA A 4 -55.66 6.28 8.85
C ALA A 4 -55.69 7.42 7.81
N VAL A 5 -55.46 8.67 8.23
CA VAL A 5 -55.48 9.85 7.35
C VAL A 5 -54.07 10.08 6.80
N LYS A 6 -53.64 9.26 5.84
CA LYS A 6 -52.30 9.37 5.23
C LYS A 6 -52.31 10.00 3.84
N THR A 7 -53.49 10.17 3.24
CA THR A 7 -53.62 10.68 1.87
C THR A 7 -54.32 12.04 1.86
N PRO A 8 -53.97 12.94 0.93
CA PRO A 8 -54.63 14.24 0.76
C PRO A 8 -56.16 14.10 0.65
N LEU A 9 -56.63 13.05 -0.01
CA LEU A 9 -58.05 12.73 -0.17
C LEU A 9 -58.75 12.41 1.16
N SER A 10 -58.09 11.64 2.04
CA SER A 10 -58.63 11.33 3.37
C SER A 10 -58.71 12.57 4.27
N LEU A 11 -57.78 13.51 4.10
CA LEU A 11 -57.75 14.78 4.83
C LEU A 11 -58.84 15.75 4.34
N ALA A 12 -59.05 15.81 3.01
CA ALA A 12 -60.17 16.52 2.40
C ALA A 12 -61.53 15.99 2.87
N ALA A 13 -61.70 14.65 2.91
CA ALA A 13 -62.91 14.02 3.41
C ALA A 13 -63.17 14.34 4.90
N LEU A 14 -62.12 14.37 5.73
CA LEU A 14 -62.21 14.76 7.14
C LEU A 14 -62.67 16.22 7.30
N VAL A 15 -62.11 17.14 6.51
CA VAL A 15 -62.49 18.56 6.53
C VAL A 15 -63.97 18.74 6.15
N LEU A 16 -64.43 18.04 5.11
CA LEU A 16 -65.85 18.06 4.72
C LEU A 16 -66.78 17.48 5.79
N LEU A 17 -66.36 16.40 6.47
CA LEU A 17 -67.12 15.82 7.58
C LEU A 17 -67.19 16.77 8.79
N LEU A 18 -66.11 17.45 9.13
CA LEU A 18 -66.09 18.44 10.21
C LEU A 18 -67.00 19.63 9.89
N ILE A 19 -66.94 20.15 8.67
CA ILE A 19 -67.82 21.23 8.21
C ILE A 19 -69.28 20.78 8.26
N SER A 20 -69.60 19.55 7.84
CA SER A 20 -70.98 19.06 7.86
C SER A 20 -71.53 18.93 9.29
N GLN A 21 -70.71 18.49 10.25
CA GLN A 21 -71.11 18.38 11.66
C GLN A 21 -71.31 19.75 12.32
N ILE A 22 -70.43 20.72 12.03
CA ILE A 22 -70.56 22.10 12.53
C ILE A 22 -71.83 22.74 11.97
N LEU A 23 -72.11 22.56 10.68
CA LEU A 23 -73.33 23.06 10.05
C LEU A 23 -74.59 22.42 10.63
N ARG A 24 -74.56 21.11 10.87
CA ARG A 24 -75.67 20.38 11.50
C ARG A 24 -75.96 20.92 12.91
N HIS A 25 -74.93 21.04 13.75
CA HIS A 25 -75.09 21.53 15.12
C HIS A 25 -75.53 23.00 15.17
N ALA A 26 -75.05 23.83 14.24
CA ALA A 26 -75.47 25.24 14.13
C ALA A 26 -76.93 25.38 13.69
N ASN A 27 -77.40 24.49 12.80
CA ASN A 27 -78.80 24.46 12.35
C ASN A 27 -79.76 23.95 13.43
N GLU A 28 -79.39 22.90 14.16
CA GLU A 28 -80.19 22.33 15.25
C GLU A 28 -80.46 23.34 16.37
N LYS A 29 -79.53 24.27 16.65
CA LYS A 29 -79.70 25.30 17.71
C LYS A 29 -80.48 26.55 17.30
N ARG A 30 -80.60 26.87 16.01
CA ARG A 30 -81.21 28.15 15.54
C ARG A 30 -82.46 27.97 14.66
N GLY A 31 -82.84 26.74 14.31
CA GLY A 31 -84.07 26.45 13.57
C GLY A 31 -84.11 26.94 12.11
N ARG A 32 -83.14 27.76 11.67
CA ARG A 32 -82.93 28.17 10.27
C ARG A 32 -81.43 28.32 9.97
N PRO A 33 -80.97 27.90 8.78
CA PRO A 33 -79.57 28.05 8.38
C PRO A 33 -79.19 29.53 8.25
N ASN A 34 -78.10 29.93 8.90
CA ASN A 34 -77.53 31.27 8.72
C ASN A 34 -76.70 31.29 7.43
N PRO A 35 -77.18 31.93 6.35
CA PRO A 35 -76.54 31.86 5.04
C PRO A 35 -75.14 32.48 5.03
N GLY A 36 -74.85 33.44 5.92
CA GLY A 36 -73.51 34.03 6.06
C GLY A 36 -72.49 33.04 6.62
N LEU A 37 -72.90 32.24 7.61
CA LEU A 37 -72.04 31.24 8.25
C LEU A 37 -71.78 30.04 7.33
N VAL A 38 -72.79 29.62 6.56
CA VAL A 38 -72.65 28.57 5.53
C VAL A 38 -71.64 29.01 4.45
N LYS A 39 -71.76 30.23 3.93
CA LYS A 39 -70.82 30.79 2.94
C LYS A 39 -69.40 30.85 3.47
N TRP A 40 -69.20 31.30 4.71
CA TRP A 40 -67.88 31.37 5.35
C TRP A 40 -67.25 29.99 5.54
N LEU A 41 -68.02 29.00 6.02
CA LEU A 41 -67.52 27.63 6.21
C LEU A 41 -67.23 26.92 4.88
N MET A 42 -68.04 27.13 3.85
CA MET A 42 -67.72 26.63 2.50
C MET A 42 -66.48 27.30 1.93
N GLY A 43 -66.33 28.62 2.11
CA GLY A 43 -65.14 29.35 1.69
C GLY A 43 -63.86 28.85 2.38
N LEU A 44 -63.92 28.63 3.69
CA LEU A 44 -62.81 28.08 4.47
C LEU A 44 -62.47 26.64 4.06
N GLY A 45 -63.49 25.80 3.86
CA GLY A 45 -63.31 24.43 3.37
C GLY A 45 -62.65 24.37 1.99
N LEU A 46 -63.06 25.24 1.07
CA LEU A 46 -62.46 25.35 -0.25
C LEU A 46 -61.01 25.83 -0.17
N ALA A 47 -60.72 26.84 0.66
CA ALA A 47 -59.36 27.33 0.88
C ALA A 47 -58.44 26.23 1.43
N CYS A 48 -58.88 25.47 2.43
CA CYS A 48 -58.13 24.34 2.98
C CYS A 48 -57.89 23.25 1.92
N LEU A 49 -58.90 22.89 1.13
CA LEU A 49 -58.76 21.91 0.05
C LEU A 49 -57.71 22.36 -0.97
N THR A 50 -57.74 23.64 -1.36
CA THR A 50 -56.83 24.22 -2.34
C THR A 50 -55.39 24.19 -1.82
N ILE A 51 -55.16 24.53 -0.55
CA ILE A 51 -53.84 24.46 0.08
C ILE A 51 -53.32 23.02 0.14
N ILE A 52 -54.17 22.05 0.46
CA ILE A 52 -53.79 20.63 0.53
C ILE A 52 -53.37 20.12 -0.86
N VAL A 53 -54.16 20.40 -1.90
CA VAL A 53 -53.85 19.98 -3.28
C VAL A 53 -52.59 20.69 -3.78
N LEU A 54 -52.44 21.98 -3.52
CA LEU A 54 -51.25 22.73 -3.93
C LEU A 54 -49.98 22.24 -3.21
N SER A 55 -50.10 21.88 -1.92
CA SER A 55 -49.00 21.29 -1.14
C SER A 55 -48.59 19.92 -1.67
N ASP A 56 -49.55 19.08 -2.08
CA ASP A 56 -49.27 17.76 -2.66
C ASP A 56 -48.63 17.87 -4.04
N LEU A 57 -49.13 18.79 -4.89
CA LEU A 57 -48.50 19.12 -6.17
C LEU A 57 -47.07 19.63 -5.98
N LEU A 58 -46.86 20.55 -5.03
CA LEU A 58 -45.53 21.07 -4.71
C LEU A 58 -44.61 19.97 -4.20
N LYS A 59 -45.07 19.08 -3.32
CA LYS A 59 -44.29 17.92 -2.87
C LYS A 59 -43.94 17.00 -4.02
N HIS A 60 -44.89 16.67 -4.88
CA HIS A 60 -44.66 15.79 -6.02
C HIS A 60 -43.67 16.40 -7.04
N TRP A 61 -43.68 17.73 -7.18
CA TRP A 61 -42.75 18.46 -8.03
C TRP A 61 -41.34 18.59 -7.40
N TRP A 62 -41.26 18.79 -6.08
CA TRP A 62 -39.99 18.98 -5.36
C TRP A 62 -39.28 17.67 -4.98
N LEU A 63 -40.01 16.57 -4.84
CA LEU A 63 -39.51 15.26 -4.42
C LEU A 63 -39.25 14.31 -5.59
N GLN A 64 -39.24 14.79 -6.85
CA GLN A 64 -38.84 13.93 -7.96
C GLN A 64 -37.39 13.47 -7.76
N GLU A 65 -37.15 12.17 -7.81
CA GLU A 65 -35.81 11.61 -7.75
C GLU A 65 -35.31 11.35 -9.17
N ILE A 66 -34.15 11.90 -9.50
CA ILE A 66 -33.48 11.63 -10.76
C ILE A 66 -32.62 10.39 -10.57
N ARG A 67 -32.96 9.32 -11.27
CA ARG A 67 -32.20 8.07 -11.24
C ARG A 67 -31.08 8.11 -12.27
N PHE A 68 -29.86 7.86 -11.83
CA PHE A 68 -28.73 7.57 -12.69
C PHE A 68 -28.46 6.07 -12.65
N SER A 69 -28.10 5.50 -13.80
CA SER A 69 -27.73 4.10 -13.90
C SER A 69 -26.69 3.89 -14.99
N GLY A 70 -26.06 2.73 -14.97
CA GLY A 70 -25.06 2.36 -15.94
C GLY A 70 -24.36 1.06 -15.60
N SER A 71 -23.27 0.80 -16.32
CA SER A 71 -22.37 -0.32 -16.03
C SER A 71 -20.92 0.11 -16.05
N VAL A 72 -20.11 -0.51 -15.18
CA VAL A 72 -18.66 -0.36 -15.12
C VAL A 72 -18.03 -1.66 -15.61
N VAL A 73 -17.21 -1.56 -16.65
CA VAL A 73 -16.53 -2.69 -17.28
C VAL A 73 -15.05 -2.40 -17.48
N ASP A 74 -14.24 -3.44 -17.69
CA ASP A 74 -12.87 -3.28 -18.17
C ASP A 74 -12.80 -3.16 -19.70
N GLU A 75 -11.57 -2.99 -20.22
CA GLU A 75 -11.30 -2.89 -21.66
C GLU A 75 -11.69 -4.14 -22.46
N ALA A 76 -11.73 -5.31 -21.82
CA ALA A 76 -12.21 -6.56 -22.41
C ALA A 76 -13.74 -6.70 -22.36
N GLY A 77 -14.44 -5.73 -21.75
CA GLY A 77 -15.88 -5.74 -21.57
C GLY A 77 -16.36 -6.58 -20.38
N MET A 78 -15.46 -7.04 -19.52
CA MET A 78 -15.82 -7.78 -18.31
C MET A 78 -16.39 -6.83 -17.26
N ALA A 79 -17.46 -7.27 -16.59
CA ALA A 79 -18.08 -6.55 -15.49
C ALA A 79 -17.11 -6.33 -14.32
N LEU A 80 -17.11 -5.13 -13.75
CA LEU A 80 -16.28 -4.76 -12.61
C LEU A 80 -17.13 -4.58 -11.35
N ASP A 81 -16.99 -5.49 -10.41
CA ASP A 81 -17.66 -5.45 -9.11
C ASP A 81 -17.01 -4.45 -8.14
N GLY A 82 -17.83 -3.75 -7.36
CA GLY A 82 -17.39 -2.88 -6.27
C GLY A 82 -16.70 -1.57 -6.69
N ALA A 83 -16.76 -1.18 -7.97
CA ALA A 83 -16.25 0.12 -8.42
C ALA A 83 -17.04 1.23 -7.72
N ALA A 84 -16.33 2.19 -7.13
CA ALA A 84 -16.93 3.30 -6.42
C ALA A 84 -17.23 4.45 -7.39
N ILE A 85 -18.49 4.89 -7.42
CA ILE A 85 -18.96 6.04 -8.18
C ILE A 85 -19.23 7.15 -7.18
N ARG A 86 -18.45 8.24 -7.22
CA ARG A 86 -18.60 9.37 -6.29
C ARG A 86 -18.97 10.62 -7.06
N ILE A 87 -20.01 11.31 -6.62
CA ILE A 87 -20.35 12.64 -7.13
C ILE A 87 -19.97 13.66 -6.04
N PRO A 88 -19.12 14.65 -6.33
CA PRO A 88 -18.80 15.69 -5.37
C PRO A 88 -20.07 16.40 -4.86
N GLY A 89 -20.27 16.40 -3.54
CA GLY A 89 -21.41 17.06 -2.90
C GLY A 89 -22.76 16.32 -2.99
N ALA A 90 -22.79 15.07 -3.50
CA ALA A 90 -23.97 14.22 -3.54
C ALA A 90 -23.65 12.78 -3.14
N ASP A 91 -24.69 11.99 -2.85
CA ASP A 91 -24.53 10.56 -2.60
C ASP A 91 -24.13 9.84 -3.89
N GLY A 92 -23.16 8.92 -3.76
CA GLY A 92 -22.67 8.08 -4.83
C GLY A 92 -23.22 6.66 -4.77
N GLY A 93 -22.61 5.77 -5.55
CA GLY A 93 -22.97 4.35 -5.59
C GLY A 93 -21.76 3.44 -5.68
N ARG A 94 -22.03 2.13 -5.71
CA ARG A 94 -21.05 1.11 -6.09
C ARG A 94 -21.65 0.22 -7.16
N SER A 95 -20.81 -0.29 -8.06
CA SER A 95 -21.22 -1.34 -8.98
C SER A 95 -21.39 -2.67 -8.24
N ASP A 96 -22.32 -3.49 -8.72
CA ASP A 96 -22.55 -4.86 -8.26
C ASP A 96 -21.72 -5.89 -9.05
N VAL A 97 -21.95 -7.17 -8.77
CA VAL A 97 -21.28 -8.31 -9.44
C VAL A 97 -21.47 -8.38 -10.95
N THR A 98 -22.50 -7.71 -11.49
CA THR A 98 -22.76 -7.58 -12.93
C THR A 98 -22.15 -6.31 -13.52
N GLY A 99 -21.45 -5.53 -12.70
CA GLY A 99 -20.89 -4.23 -13.03
C GLY A 99 -21.95 -3.14 -13.08
N ALA A 100 -23.22 -3.44 -12.81
CA ALA A 100 -24.31 -2.48 -12.87
C ALA A 100 -24.30 -1.57 -11.63
N PHE A 101 -24.67 -0.31 -11.81
CA PHE A 101 -24.89 0.61 -10.71
C PHE A 101 -26.16 1.42 -10.94
N ALA A 102 -26.78 1.85 -9.85
CA ALA A 102 -27.80 2.88 -9.87
C ALA A 102 -27.80 3.67 -8.55
N PHE A 103 -28.04 4.97 -8.64
CA PHE A 103 -28.26 5.85 -7.49
C PHE A 103 -29.25 6.94 -7.88
N THR A 104 -29.86 7.57 -6.88
CA THR A 104 -30.82 8.66 -7.11
C THR A 104 -30.31 9.96 -6.53
N VAL A 105 -30.61 11.06 -7.21
CA VAL A 105 -30.34 12.42 -6.73
C VAL A 105 -31.65 13.18 -6.68
N PRO A 106 -32.00 13.84 -5.55
CA PRO A 106 -33.20 14.65 -5.48
C PRO A 106 -33.20 15.77 -6.53
N ALA A 107 -34.32 15.99 -7.22
CA ALA A 107 -34.47 17.04 -8.23
C ALA A 107 -34.22 18.45 -7.64
N SER A 108 -34.47 18.65 -6.34
CA SER A 108 -34.14 19.89 -5.62
C SER A 108 -32.64 20.22 -5.61
N ARG A 109 -31.76 19.23 -5.86
CA ARG A 109 -30.31 19.39 -5.98
C ARG A 109 -29.82 19.28 -7.42
N SER A 110 -30.74 19.21 -8.40
CA SER A 110 -30.41 19.00 -9.81
C SER A 110 -29.52 20.10 -10.39
N ALA A 111 -28.34 19.71 -10.85
CA ALA A 111 -27.45 20.54 -11.67
C ALA A 111 -27.66 20.22 -13.17
N PRO A 112 -27.22 21.08 -14.11
CA PRO A 112 -27.27 20.78 -15.54
C PRO A 112 -26.50 19.50 -15.92
N SER A 113 -25.43 19.21 -15.17
CA SER A 113 -24.68 17.96 -15.23
C SER A 113 -23.97 17.68 -13.90
N TYR A 114 -23.60 16.41 -13.70
CA TYR A 114 -22.77 15.97 -12.59
C TYR A 114 -21.52 15.30 -13.12
N THR A 115 -20.35 15.66 -12.60
CA THR A 115 -19.13 14.90 -12.84
C THR A 115 -18.98 13.89 -11.72
N ALA A 116 -18.88 12.61 -12.07
CA ALA A 116 -18.60 11.55 -11.12
C ALA A 116 -17.17 11.04 -11.28
N ASP A 117 -16.49 10.86 -10.15
CA ASP A 117 -15.23 10.13 -10.08
C ASP A 117 -15.54 8.63 -9.93
N VAL A 118 -15.15 7.85 -10.92
CA VAL A 118 -15.30 6.40 -10.94
C VAL A 118 -13.93 5.77 -10.68
N SER A 119 -13.86 4.96 -9.63
CA SER A 119 -12.59 4.39 -9.19
C SER A 119 -12.73 2.94 -8.73
N LEU A 120 -11.77 2.13 -9.13
CA LEU A 120 -11.59 0.77 -8.65
C LEU A 120 -10.10 0.49 -8.47
N ARG A 121 -9.73 -0.26 -7.43
CA ARG A 121 -8.33 -0.62 -7.16
C ARG A 121 -7.75 -1.41 -8.34
N GLY A 122 -6.53 -1.07 -8.77
CA GLY A 122 -5.89 -1.69 -9.93
C GLY A 122 -6.25 -1.07 -11.28
N TYR A 123 -7.19 -0.11 -11.30
CA TYR A 123 -7.59 0.61 -12.50
C TYR A 123 -7.22 2.09 -12.43
N VAL A 124 -7.16 2.75 -13.58
CA VAL A 124 -7.03 4.20 -13.68
C VAL A 124 -8.40 4.82 -13.39
N SER A 125 -8.48 5.77 -12.45
CA SER A 125 -9.72 6.46 -12.15
C SER A 125 -10.15 7.33 -13.32
N GLN A 126 -11.46 7.41 -13.56
CA GLN A 126 -12.03 8.15 -14.68
C GLN A 126 -13.10 9.11 -14.18
N GLN A 127 -13.17 10.29 -14.81
CA GLN A 127 -14.27 11.22 -14.62
C GLN A 127 -15.31 11.06 -15.71
N VAL A 128 -16.57 10.97 -15.31
CA VAL A 128 -17.70 10.73 -16.22
C VAL A 128 -18.79 11.75 -15.95
N GLU A 129 -19.32 12.36 -17.01
CA GLU A 129 -20.40 13.34 -16.90
C GLU A 129 -21.77 12.66 -17.03
N PHE A 130 -22.65 12.89 -16.06
CA PHE A 130 -24.04 12.46 -16.06
C PHE A 130 -24.99 13.64 -16.34
N LYS A 131 -25.97 13.42 -17.24
CA LYS A 131 -26.95 14.44 -17.65
C LYS A 131 -28.35 14.12 -17.10
N PRO A 132 -28.83 14.83 -16.06
CA PRO A 132 -30.08 14.50 -15.37
C PRO A 132 -31.36 14.64 -16.22
N ARG A 133 -31.35 15.53 -17.23
CA ARG A 133 -32.55 15.77 -18.08
C ARG A 133 -32.84 14.64 -19.06
N ARG A 134 -31.86 13.75 -19.29
CA ARG A 134 -31.98 12.53 -20.09
C ARG A 134 -31.06 11.47 -19.47
N PRO A 135 -31.49 10.81 -18.40
CA PRO A 135 -30.70 9.78 -17.74
C PRO A 135 -30.67 8.54 -18.64
N GLU A 136 -29.72 8.51 -19.57
CA GLU A 136 -29.39 7.31 -20.33
C GLU A 136 -28.40 6.46 -19.52
N PRO A 137 -28.53 5.12 -19.55
CA PRO A 137 -27.56 4.25 -18.93
C PRO A 137 -26.16 4.50 -19.50
N VAL A 138 -25.21 4.86 -18.63
CA VAL A 138 -23.84 5.14 -19.07
C VAL A 138 -22.99 3.87 -18.95
N ARG A 139 -22.22 3.56 -19.99
CA ARG A 139 -21.19 2.53 -19.94
C ARG A 139 -19.84 3.17 -19.65
N ILE A 140 -19.22 2.79 -18.54
CA ILE A 140 -17.94 3.31 -18.07
C ILE A 140 -16.89 2.21 -18.26
N VAL A 141 -15.81 2.52 -18.98
CA VAL A 141 -14.72 1.57 -19.27
C VAL A 141 -13.50 2.01 -18.49
N LEU A 142 -13.11 1.23 -17.48
CA LEU A 142 -11.90 1.50 -16.70
C LEU A 142 -10.71 0.75 -17.33
N SER A 143 -9.65 1.50 -17.62
CA SER A 143 -8.37 0.94 -18.05
C SER A 143 -7.59 0.40 -16.86
N ARG A 144 -7.00 -0.79 -17.01
CA ARG A 144 -6.06 -1.31 -16.00
C ARG A 144 -4.88 -0.36 -15.89
N ARG A 145 -4.41 -0.11 -14.67
CA ARG A 145 -3.25 0.74 -14.46
C ARG A 145 -2.04 0.10 -15.18
N PRO A 146 -1.32 0.84 -16.06
CA PRO A 146 -0.22 0.28 -16.81
C PRO A 146 0.86 -0.23 -15.84
N TYR A 147 1.34 -1.43 -16.13
CA TYR A 147 2.33 -2.14 -15.35
C TYR A 147 3.70 -1.50 -15.57
N LEU A 148 4.17 -0.68 -14.62
CA LEU A 148 5.53 -0.16 -14.64
C LEU A 148 6.45 -1.18 -13.96
N GLU A 149 7.02 -2.10 -14.74
CA GLU A 149 8.07 -3.03 -14.28
C GLU A 149 9.20 -2.29 -13.55
N GLY A 150 9.44 -1.04 -13.98
CA GLY A 150 10.29 -0.02 -13.34
C GLY A 150 10.28 -0.05 -11.82
N SER A 151 9.09 -0.09 -11.23
CA SER A 151 8.86 0.26 -9.83
C SER A 151 8.66 -0.94 -8.90
N MET A 152 8.64 -2.16 -9.42
CA MET A 152 8.30 -3.35 -8.60
C MET A 152 9.41 -3.77 -7.65
N LEU A 153 10.64 -3.54 -8.06
CA LEU A 153 11.84 -3.92 -7.33
C LEU A 153 12.75 -2.70 -7.32
N ASN A 154 13.21 -2.31 -6.15
CA ASN A 154 14.19 -1.25 -6.02
C ASN A 154 15.10 -1.49 -4.81
N LEU A 155 16.27 -0.87 -4.79
CA LEU A 155 17.06 -0.72 -3.57
C LEU A 155 16.70 0.61 -2.92
N SER A 156 16.37 0.56 -1.64
CA SER A 156 16.14 1.76 -0.84
C SER A 156 17.31 1.95 0.12
N GLY A 157 17.85 3.17 0.22
CA GLY A 157 18.93 3.47 1.15
C GLY A 157 20.31 2.97 0.71
N GLN A 158 21.20 2.81 1.69
CA GLN A 158 22.60 2.44 1.45
C GLN A 158 22.77 0.92 1.32
N VAL A 159 23.66 0.51 0.42
CA VAL A 159 24.17 -0.86 0.32
C VAL A 159 25.46 -0.93 1.11
N VAL A 160 25.57 -1.91 2.01
CA VAL A 160 26.78 -2.17 2.78
C VAL A 160 27.42 -3.43 2.22
N VAL A 161 28.67 -3.34 1.79
CA VAL A 161 29.44 -4.52 1.39
C VAL A 161 30.44 -4.92 2.46
N ARG A 162 30.65 -6.23 2.61
CA ARG A 162 31.58 -6.80 3.57
C ARG A 162 32.00 -8.19 3.13
N HIS A 163 32.72 -8.89 4.00
CA HIS A 163 32.99 -10.31 3.83
C HIS A 163 33.00 -11.02 5.18
N PHE A 164 32.86 -12.34 5.14
CA PHE A 164 33.12 -13.19 6.28
C PHE A 164 34.14 -14.26 5.88
N LEU A 165 35.35 -14.16 6.44
CA LEU A 165 36.49 -15.02 6.09
C LEU A 165 36.79 -15.06 4.57
N GLY A 166 36.73 -13.91 3.90
CA GLY A 166 36.89 -13.78 2.44
C GLY A 166 35.58 -13.92 1.65
N THR A 167 34.62 -14.70 2.13
CA THR A 167 33.33 -14.89 1.46
C THR A 167 32.56 -13.56 1.34
N PRO A 168 32.14 -13.13 0.12
CA PRO A 168 31.47 -11.85 -0.05
C PRO A 168 30.09 -11.83 0.61
N GLN A 169 29.78 -10.69 1.21
CA GLN A 169 28.52 -10.40 1.87
C GLN A 169 28.04 -8.99 1.51
N LEU A 170 26.72 -8.85 1.43
CA LEU A 170 26.08 -7.61 1.05
C LEU A 170 24.81 -7.42 1.88
N ASP A 171 24.67 -6.28 2.53
CA ASP A 171 23.41 -5.87 3.13
C ASP A 171 22.77 -4.81 2.24
N ALA A 172 21.51 -5.03 1.92
CA ALA A 172 20.74 -4.07 1.16
C ALA A 172 19.30 -4.06 1.64
N THR A 173 18.71 -2.88 1.66
CA THR A 173 17.27 -2.75 1.90
C THR A 173 16.55 -2.77 0.56
N VAL A 174 15.76 -3.82 0.35
CA VAL A 174 15.04 -4.07 -0.89
C VAL A 174 13.59 -3.63 -0.72
N GLN A 175 13.12 -2.79 -1.64
CA GLN A 175 11.74 -2.39 -1.73
C GLN A 175 11.03 -3.23 -2.79
N PHE A 176 9.91 -3.82 -2.40
CA PHE A 176 9.00 -4.57 -3.27
C PHE A 176 7.68 -3.81 -3.37
N ALA A 177 7.21 -3.60 -4.58
CA ALA A 177 5.91 -2.99 -4.85
C ALA A 177 5.06 -3.94 -5.70
N ASN A 178 3.78 -4.05 -5.35
CA ASN A 178 2.78 -4.71 -6.17
C ASN A 178 1.96 -3.65 -6.94
N PRO A 179 2.28 -3.33 -8.19
CA PRO A 179 1.49 -2.38 -8.98
C PRO A 179 0.21 -3.02 -9.55
N SER A 180 0.02 -4.34 -9.42
CA SER A 180 -1.12 -5.04 -10.01
C SER A 180 -2.41 -4.84 -9.20
N GLY A 181 -3.55 -5.15 -9.84
CA GLY A 181 -4.87 -5.15 -9.20
C GLY A 181 -5.15 -6.36 -8.33
N ASP A 182 -4.30 -7.39 -8.40
CA ASP A 182 -4.43 -8.65 -7.68
C ASP A 182 -3.31 -8.82 -6.65
N SER A 183 -3.50 -9.73 -5.69
CA SER A 183 -2.41 -10.08 -4.77
C SER A 183 -1.33 -10.87 -5.50
N ILE A 184 -0.06 -10.58 -5.23
CA ILE A 184 1.07 -11.29 -5.82
C ILE A 184 1.98 -11.88 -4.74
N ILE A 185 2.63 -12.98 -5.08
CA ILE A 185 3.65 -13.61 -4.24
C ILE A 185 5.02 -13.32 -4.86
N VAL A 186 5.91 -12.75 -4.07
CA VAL A 186 7.33 -12.56 -4.41
C VAL A 186 8.12 -13.74 -3.88
N ARG A 187 9.01 -14.31 -4.71
CA ARG A 187 9.92 -15.42 -4.36
C ARG A 187 11.25 -15.30 -5.10
N GLU A 188 12.17 -16.22 -4.85
CA GLU A 188 13.46 -16.34 -5.58
C GLU A 188 14.29 -15.05 -5.56
N ILE A 189 14.29 -14.38 -4.41
CA ILE A 189 15.04 -13.14 -4.19
C ILE A 189 16.53 -13.48 -4.21
N SER A 190 17.32 -12.75 -4.99
CA SER A 190 18.77 -12.96 -5.10
C SER A 190 19.48 -11.71 -5.60
N VAL A 191 20.79 -11.63 -5.35
CA VAL A 191 21.66 -10.56 -5.84
C VAL A 191 22.84 -11.19 -6.54
N ALA A 192 23.04 -10.88 -7.83
CA ALA A 192 24.30 -11.15 -8.50
C ALA A 192 25.20 -9.92 -8.39
N VAL A 193 26.48 -10.14 -8.08
CA VAL A 193 27.48 -9.09 -7.93
C VAL A 193 28.61 -9.33 -8.91
N SER A 194 28.98 -8.35 -9.70
CA SER A 194 30.18 -8.39 -10.56
C SER A 194 31.04 -7.16 -10.32
N THR A 195 32.36 -7.36 -10.26
CA THR A 195 33.34 -6.28 -10.12
C THR A 195 34.06 -6.06 -11.45
N SER A 196 34.72 -4.91 -11.60
CA SER A 196 35.47 -4.57 -12.83
C SER A 196 36.58 -5.61 -13.06
N GLY A 197 36.39 -6.48 -14.06
CA GLY A 197 37.33 -7.55 -14.40
C GLY A 197 37.18 -8.87 -13.63
N GLY A 198 36.14 -9.02 -12.80
CA GLY A 198 35.87 -10.23 -12.01
C GLY A 198 34.68 -11.05 -12.52
N GLU A 199 34.65 -12.34 -12.17
CA GLU A 199 33.50 -13.22 -12.40
C GLU A 199 32.31 -12.81 -11.54
N SER A 200 31.09 -12.87 -12.10
CA SER A 200 29.86 -12.59 -11.34
C SER A 200 29.60 -13.65 -10.27
N ARG A 201 29.29 -13.23 -9.04
CA ARG A 201 28.90 -14.11 -7.93
C ARG A 201 27.44 -13.92 -7.55
N LEU A 202 26.70 -15.03 -7.51
CA LEU A 202 25.33 -15.07 -7.02
C LEU A 202 25.33 -15.16 -5.49
N LEU A 203 24.68 -14.20 -4.84
CA LEU A 203 24.45 -14.14 -3.41
C LEU A 203 22.96 -14.40 -3.13
N LEU A 204 22.69 -15.24 -2.13
CA LEU A 204 21.34 -15.58 -1.71
C LEU A 204 21.00 -14.90 -0.38
N PRO A 205 19.71 -14.57 -0.14
CA PRO A 205 19.24 -14.11 1.14
C PRO A 205 19.55 -15.13 2.24
N GLU A 206 20.12 -14.66 3.32
CA GLU A 206 20.39 -15.49 4.49
C GLU A 206 19.65 -15.01 5.72
N VAL A 207 19.63 -13.68 5.92
CA VAL A 207 18.91 -13.03 7.00
C VAL A 207 18.06 -11.87 6.51
N THR A 208 17.03 -11.54 7.27
CA THR A 208 16.29 -10.30 7.17
C THR A 208 16.48 -9.45 8.42
N TYR A 209 16.46 -8.13 8.24
CA TYR A 209 16.56 -7.14 9.31
C TYR A 209 15.20 -6.46 9.49
N MET A 210 14.58 -6.62 10.66
CA MET A 210 13.29 -6.02 10.98
C MET A 210 13.28 -5.51 12.43
N GLY A 211 13.01 -4.21 12.61
CA GLY A 211 12.97 -3.59 13.94
C GLY A 211 14.28 -3.69 14.71
N GLY A 212 15.42 -3.72 14.02
CA GLY A 212 16.75 -3.92 14.62
C GLY A 212 17.09 -5.36 14.99
N MET A 213 16.20 -6.32 14.72
CA MET A 213 16.44 -7.75 14.96
C MET A 213 16.81 -8.47 13.67
N VAL A 214 17.68 -9.48 13.81
CA VAL A 214 18.08 -10.40 12.73
C VAL A 214 17.13 -11.60 12.75
N GLN A 215 16.53 -11.92 11.61
CA GLN A 215 15.61 -13.04 11.41
C GLN A 215 16.05 -13.92 10.24
N PRO A 216 15.57 -15.17 10.14
CA PRO A 216 15.77 -15.98 8.94
C PRO A 216 15.24 -15.26 7.69
N ALA A 217 15.99 -15.34 6.58
CA ALA A 217 15.58 -14.65 5.37
C ALA A 217 14.19 -15.07 4.89
N TRP A 218 13.36 -14.07 4.57
CA TRP A 218 12.06 -14.31 3.96
C TRP A 218 12.24 -14.80 2.53
N SER A 219 11.88 -16.06 2.29
CA SER A 219 11.89 -16.70 0.97
C SER A 219 10.64 -16.38 0.14
N MET A 220 9.58 -15.90 0.81
CA MET A 220 8.30 -15.59 0.19
C MET A 220 7.67 -14.35 0.84
N LEU A 221 7.10 -13.46 0.02
CA LEU A 221 6.38 -12.27 0.47
C LEU A 221 5.05 -12.15 -0.27
N ALA A 222 3.93 -12.13 0.45
CA ALA A 222 2.63 -11.84 -0.13
C ALA A 222 2.38 -10.33 -0.13
N LEU A 223 2.09 -9.76 -1.30
CA LEU A 223 1.81 -8.35 -1.47
C LEU A 223 0.38 -8.15 -1.96
N ALA A 224 -0.42 -7.43 -1.18
CA ALA A 224 -1.76 -6.98 -1.59
C ALA A 224 -1.67 -5.95 -2.74
N PRO A 225 -2.76 -5.72 -3.50
CA PRO A 225 -2.72 -4.82 -4.66
C PRO A 225 -2.30 -3.39 -4.29
N GLY A 226 -1.30 -2.80 -4.94
CA GLY A 226 -0.79 -1.47 -4.59
C GLY A 226 0.03 -1.40 -3.30
N GLN A 227 0.32 -2.53 -2.64
CA GLN A 227 1.15 -2.55 -1.44
C GLN A 227 2.62 -2.33 -1.79
N VAL A 228 3.32 -1.59 -0.94
CA VAL A 228 4.77 -1.43 -0.96
C VAL A 228 5.32 -1.92 0.37
N VAL A 229 6.33 -2.78 0.32
CA VAL A 229 7.02 -3.34 1.48
C VAL A 229 8.51 -3.16 1.30
N THR A 230 9.18 -2.74 2.36
CA THR A 230 10.63 -2.54 2.40
C THR A 230 11.23 -3.50 3.42
N VAL A 231 12.23 -4.28 3.01
CA VAL A 231 12.86 -5.32 3.84
C VAL A 231 14.38 -5.21 3.75
N GLY A 232 15.05 -5.14 4.90
CA GLY A 232 16.50 -5.28 4.96
C GLY A 232 16.90 -6.74 4.76
N TYR A 233 17.82 -7.02 3.85
CA TYR A 233 18.37 -8.36 3.61
C TYR A 233 19.87 -8.37 3.80
N GLY A 234 20.38 -9.45 4.39
CA GLY A 234 21.79 -9.84 4.34
C GLY A 234 21.96 -10.98 3.33
N PHE A 235 22.78 -10.74 2.31
CA PHE A 235 23.10 -11.67 1.23
C PHE A 235 24.51 -12.23 1.39
N SER A 236 24.68 -13.53 1.15
CA SER A 236 25.97 -14.20 1.27
C SER A 236 26.08 -15.35 0.27
N SER A 237 27.31 -15.71 -0.13
CA SER A 237 27.59 -16.94 -0.88
C SER A 237 28.24 -17.98 0.04
N VAL A 238 27.45 -18.60 0.92
CA VAL A 238 27.97 -19.60 1.86
C VAL A 238 28.53 -20.80 1.08
N ASN A 239 29.80 -21.14 1.32
CA ASN A 239 30.48 -22.28 0.73
C ASN A 239 30.79 -23.38 1.78
N SER A 240 31.14 -24.58 1.33
CA SER A 240 31.43 -25.72 2.20
C SER A 240 32.66 -25.51 3.10
N ASN A 241 33.69 -24.82 2.61
CA ASN A 241 34.89 -24.51 3.37
C ASN A 241 34.57 -23.63 4.58
N LEU A 242 33.70 -22.63 4.39
CA LEU A 242 33.22 -21.75 5.45
C LEU A 242 32.46 -22.52 6.53
N MET A 243 31.58 -23.44 6.12
CA MET A 243 30.85 -24.29 7.06
C MET A 243 31.78 -25.23 7.85
N ALA A 244 32.77 -25.83 7.18
CA ALA A 244 33.76 -26.68 7.83
C ALA A 244 34.60 -25.89 8.85
N TYR A 245 35.06 -24.69 8.48
CA TYR A 245 35.80 -23.80 9.37
C TYR A 245 34.95 -23.39 10.58
N GLN A 246 33.68 -23.02 10.38
CA GLN A 246 32.77 -22.69 11.49
C GLN A 246 32.58 -23.87 12.46
N GLY A 247 32.53 -25.10 11.95
CA GLY A 247 32.50 -26.31 12.79
C GLY A 247 33.74 -26.45 13.67
N LYS A 248 34.94 -26.27 13.09
CA LYS A 248 36.21 -26.29 13.84
C LYS A 248 36.28 -25.16 14.87
N LEU A 249 35.86 -23.97 14.49
CA LEU A 249 35.82 -22.80 15.37
C LEU A 249 34.90 -23.06 16.57
N ALA A 250 33.70 -23.60 16.34
CA ALA A 250 32.76 -23.95 17.40
C ALA A 250 33.35 -24.99 18.37
N GLN A 251 34.05 -26.01 17.85
CA GLN A 251 34.74 -27.00 18.69
C GLN A 251 35.86 -26.38 19.53
N ALA A 252 36.68 -25.51 18.94
CA ALA A 252 37.80 -24.87 19.61
C ALA A 252 37.37 -23.87 20.71
N LEU A 253 36.22 -23.22 20.51
CA LEU A 253 35.64 -22.28 21.47
C LEU A 253 34.82 -22.98 22.56
N GLY A 254 34.21 -24.14 22.27
CA GLY A 254 33.44 -24.92 23.23
C GLY A 254 32.36 -24.09 23.94
N GLN A 255 32.28 -24.19 25.27
CA GLN A 255 31.40 -23.37 26.13
C GLN A 255 32.03 -22.05 26.60
N LYS A 256 33.19 -21.64 26.06
CA LYS A 256 33.84 -20.40 26.52
C LYS A 256 32.96 -19.22 26.13
N VAL A 257 32.56 -18.43 27.13
CA VAL A 257 31.86 -17.16 26.92
C VAL A 257 32.88 -16.15 26.40
N VAL A 258 33.08 -16.14 25.08
CA VAL A 258 34.03 -15.23 24.43
C VAL A 258 33.31 -13.93 24.10
N VAL A 259 33.55 -12.89 24.90
CA VAL A 259 33.04 -11.54 24.69
C VAL A 259 34.18 -10.63 24.24
N ALA A 260 34.74 -10.88 23.04
CA ALA A 260 35.57 -9.86 22.41
C ALA A 260 34.63 -8.75 21.92
N GLN A 261 34.60 -7.60 22.63
CA GLN A 261 33.76 -6.46 22.26
C GLN A 261 34.46 -5.47 21.32
N LEU A 262 35.81 -5.47 21.28
CA LEU A 262 36.60 -4.52 20.51
C LEU A 262 37.82 -5.20 19.85
N PRO A 263 38.29 -4.67 18.70
CA PRO A 263 39.56 -5.04 18.09
C PRO A 263 40.76 -4.81 19.00
N ASP A 264 41.38 -5.91 19.46
CA ASP A 264 42.67 -5.90 20.16
C ASP A 264 43.62 -6.93 19.54
N PRO A 265 44.66 -6.50 18.81
CA PRO A 265 45.63 -7.40 18.18
C PRO A 265 46.54 -8.13 19.17
N ARG A 266 46.51 -7.76 20.47
CA ARG A 266 47.29 -8.41 21.53
C ARG A 266 46.56 -9.58 22.17
N VAL A 267 45.25 -9.71 21.94
CA VAL A 267 44.42 -10.79 22.47
C VAL A 267 44.43 -11.96 21.51
N THR A 268 44.90 -13.12 21.98
CA THR A 268 44.93 -14.37 21.20
C THR A 268 43.93 -15.36 21.79
N LEU A 269 42.71 -15.34 21.26
CA LEU A 269 41.63 -16.26 21.63
C LEU A 269 41.65 -17.54 20.79
N LEU A 270 42.11 -17.45 19.54
CA LEU A 270 42.19 -18.57 18.61
C LEU A 270 43.62 -19.10 18.51
N SER A 271 43.75 -20.42 18.27
CA SER A 271 45.08 -21.03 18.08
C SER A 271 45.74 -20.52 16.79
N PRO A 272 47.08 -20.51 16.71
CA PRO A 272 47.80 -20.08 15.50
C PRO A 272 47.38 -20.86 14.24
N GLU A 273 47.02 -22.13 14.39
CA GLU A 273 46.56 -22.99 13.30
C GLU A 273 45.23 -22.50 12.72
N LEU A 274 44.25 -22.20 13.59
CA LEU A 274 42.93 -21.68 13.19
C LEU A 274 43.02 -20.29 12.57
N VAL A 275 43.92 -19.44 13.09
CA VAL A 275 44.18 -18.11 12.52
C VAL A 275 44.81 -18.22 11.13
N ARG A 276 45.78 -19.14 10.96
CA ARG A 276 46.40 -19.40 9.67
C ARG A 276 45.38 -19.91 8.65
N GLU A 277 44.51 -20.85 9.05
CA GLU A 277 43.44 -21.36 8.18
C GLU A 277 42.46 -20.25 7.78
N ALA A 278 42.03 -19.40 8.71
CA ALA A 278 41.19 -18.23 8.41
C ALA A 278 41.85 -17.24 7.44
N ARG A 279 43.15 -16.97 7.60
CA ARG A 279 43.91 -16.09 6.69
C ARG A 279 44.05 -16.71 5.29
N GLN A 280 44.21 -18.02 5.20
CA GLN A 280 44.22 -18.73 3.92
C GLN A 280 42.87 -18.63 3.22
N MET A 281 41.76 -18.78 3.96
CA MET A 281 40.42 -18.58 3.42
C MET A 281 40.20 -17.15 2.93
N LEU A 282 40.60 -16.15 3.73
CA LEU A 282 40.57 -14.75 3.30
C LEU A 282 41.34 -14.56 1.99
N ALA A 283 42.55 -15.09 1.88
CA ALA A 283 43.36 -14.94 0.67
C ALA A 283 42.74 -15.64 -0.56
N ALA A 284 42.06 -16.78 -0.37
CA ALA A 284 41.47 -17.56 -1.44
C ALA A 284 40.10 -17.05 -1.89
N ASP A 285 39.24 -16.66 -0.95
CA ASP A 285 37.82 -16.35 -1.21
C ASP A 285 37.53 -14.85 -1.33
N PHE A 286 38.44 -13.98 -0.87
CA PHE A 286 38.24 -12.53 -0.95
C PHE A 286 38.21 -12.05 -2.40
N TRP A 287 37.04 -11.54 -2.78
CA TRP A 287 36.72 -11.28 -4.18
C TRP A 287 36.50 -9.79 -4.50
N TRP A 288 36.38 -8.92 -3.48
CA TRP A 288 36.19 -7.49 -3.70
C TRP A 288 37.41 -6.83 -4.35
N THR A 289 37.20 -6.02 -5.38
CA THR A 289 38.26 -5.29 -6.09
C THR A 289 37.97 -3.80 -6.14
N VAL A 290 39.02 -3.00 -6.36
CA VAL A 290 38.91 -1.55 -6.53
C VAL A 290 38.26 -1.26 -7.88
N GLY A 291 37.30 -0.33 -7.90
CA GLY A 291 36.61 0.07 -9.12
C GLY A 291 35.10 -0.06 -9.02
N THR A 292 34.44 -0.06 -10.18
CA THR A 292 32.98 -0.15 -10.27
C THR A 292 32.52 -1.58 -10.02
N THR A 293 31.58 -1.71 -9.10
CA THR A 293 30.80 -2.93 -8.85
C THR A 293 29.40 -2.76 -9.42
N HIS A 294 28.92 -3.78 -10.12
CA HIS A 294 27.57 -3.89 -10.61
C HIS A 294 26.80 -4.90 -9.75
N LEU A 295 25.57 -4.54 -9.39
CA LEU A 295 24.63 -5.38 -8.67
C LEU A 295 23.43 -5.64 -9.57
N THR A 296 23.05 -6.89 -9.72
CA THR A 296 21.77 -7.27 -10.33
C THR A 296 20.90 -7.91 -9.26
N VAL A 297 19.94 -7.14 -8.75
CA VAL A 297 18.92 -7.64 -7.82
C VAL A 297 17.82 -8.30 -8.64
N SER A 298 17.44 -9.51 -8.29
CA SER A 298 16.37 -10.22 -8.98
C SER A 298 15.37 -10.85 -8.02
N ALA A 299 14.10 -10.85 -8.40
CA ALA A 299 13.02 -11.51 -7.69
C ALA A 299 11.90 -11.91 -8.66
N THR A 300 11.18 -12.98 -8.32
CA THR A 300 10.04 -13.47 -9.11
C THR A 300 8.73 -13.01 -8.49
N PHE A 301 7.98 -12.17 -9.19
CA PHE A 301 6.66 -11.66 -8.82
C PHE A 301 5.58 -12.45 -9.56
N GLY A 302 4.86 -13.32 -8.86
CA GLY A 302 3.87 -14.21 -9.46
C GLY A 302 4.53 -15.22 -10.41
N GLN A 303 4.45 -14.98 -11.71
CA GLN A 303 5.08 -15.79 -12.78
C GLN A 303 6.17 -15.03 -13.54
N ARG A 304 6.47 -13.79 -13.13
CA ARG A 304 7.40 -12.91 -13.86
C ARG A 304 8.65 -12.67 -13.04
N ARG A 305 9.81 -12.92 -13.63
CA ARG A 305 11.09 -12.54 -13.03
C ARG A 305 11.40 -11.09 -13.36
N VAL A 306 11.68 -10.28 -12.34
CA VAL A 306 12.07 -8.88 -12.45
C VAL A 306 13.53 -8.75 -12.02
N THR A 307 14.32 -8.03 -12.81
CA THR A 307 15.73 -7.74 -12.54
C THR A 307 15.95 -6.23 -12.53
N ARG A 308 16.84 -5.78 -11.64
CA ARG A 308 17.25 -4.38 -11.53
C ARG A 308 18.75 -4.29 -11.33
N GLU A 309 19.36 -3.38 -12.07
CA GLU A 309 20.79 -3.14 -12.02
C GLU A 309 21.11 -1.87 -11.22
N PHE A 310 22.14 -1.97 -10.39
CA PHE A 310 22.68 -0.87 -9.60
C PHE A 310 24.19 -0.88 -9.73
N THR A 311 24.82 0.28 -9.53
CA THR A 311 26.28 0.39 -9.53
C THR A 311 26.75 1.22 -8.36
N PHE A 312 27.93 0.87 -7.85
CA PHE A 312 28.67 1.67 -6.88
C PHE A 312 30.17 1.45 -7.10
N ALA A 313 31.00 2.33 -6.54
CA ALA A 313 32.45 2.22 -6.66
C ALA A 313 33.07 1.88 -5.31
N LEU A 314 34.08 1.01 -5.33
CA LEU A 314 34.93 0.69 -4.19
C LEU A 314 36.28 1.37 -4.34
N SER A 315 36.68 2.14 -3.32
CA SER A 315 38.00 2.74 -3.27
C SER A 315 39.07 1.75 -2.83
N ALA A 316 40.34 2.07 -3.09
CA ALA A 316 41.47 1.30 -2.56
C ALA A 316 41.45 1.24 -1.03
N GLY A 317 41.02 2.32 -0.36
CA GLY A 317 40.88 2.36 1.10
C GLY A 317 39.81 1.41 1.61
N ASP A 318 38.69 1.27 0.91
CA ASP A 318 37.60 0.36 1.30
C ASP A 318 38.05 -1.09 1.22
N VAL A 319 38.68 -1.46 0.10
CA VAL A 319 39.20 -2.82 -0.11
C VAL A 319 40.31 -3.15 0.89
N ALA A 320 41.22 -2.22 1.15
CA ALA A 320 42.29 -2.40 2.13
C ALA A 320 41.72 -2.55 3.55
N ALA A 321 40.75 -1.72 3.93
CA ALA A 321 40.10 -1.79 5.24
C ALA A 321 39.35 -3.12 5.45
N MET A 322 38.68 -3.63 4.41
CA MET A 322 38.07 -4.96 4.48
C MET A 322 39.14 -6.04 4.73
N LYS A 323 40.23 -6.04 3.97
CA LYS A 323 41.32 -7.02 4.15
C LYS A 323 41.99 -6.93 5.53
N ALA A 324 42.11 -5.73 6.10
CA ALA A 324 42.74 -5.50 7.40
C ALA A 324 42.03 -6.23 8.56
N ILE A 325 40.76 -6.63 8.39
CA ILE A 325 40.04 -7.47 9.37
C ILE A 325 40.81 -8.78 9.64
N GLY A 326 41.54 -9.31 8.66
CA GLY A 326 42.38 -10.52 8.81
C GLY A 326 43.54 -10.39 9.81
N GLU A 327 43.90 -9.16 10.19
CA GLU A 327 44.91 -8.90 11.23
C GLU A 327 44.37 -9.25 12.62
N PHE A 328 43.05 -9.12 12.83
CA PHE A 328 42.37 -9.33 14.11
C PHE A 328 41.78 -10.73 14.28
N TYR A 329 42.07 -11.67 13.37
CA TYR A 329 41.56 -13.04 13.49
C TYR A 329 42.02 -13.75 14.77
N GLY A 330 43.21 -13.42 15.28
CA GLY A 330 43.71 -13.95 16.57
C GLY A 330 42.78 -13.63 17.74
N SER A 331 42.14 -12.45 17.73
CA SER A 331 41.20 -12.00 18.76
C SER A 331 39.76 -12.43 18.49
N GLY A 332 39.52 -13.29 17.50
CA GLY A 332 38.19 -13.81 17.12
C GLY A 332 37.35 -12.85 16.26
N ILE A 333 37.85 -11.67 15.92
CA ILE A 333 37.10 -10.66 15.16
C ILE A 333 37.05 -11.01 13.69
N GLY A 334 35.87 -10.88 13.07
CA GLY A 334 35.65 -11.31 11.69
C GLY A 334 35.66 -12.83 11.49
N VAL A 335 35.82 -13.59 12.57
CA VAL A 335 35.81 -15.07 12.59
C VAL A 335 34.63 -15.61 13.39
N LEU A 336 34.32 -14.98 14.53
CA LEU A 336 33.16 -15.34 15.36
C LEU A 336 31.84 -14.98 14.66
N PRO A 337 30.80 -15.83 14.74
CA PRO A 337 29.51 -15.57 14.07
C PRO A 337 28.86 -14.24 14.44
N ALA A 338 29.00 -13.79 15.69
CA ALA A 338 28.45 -12.51 16.15
C ALA A 338 29.04 -11.30 15.42
N TRP A 339 30.27 -11.40 14.90
CA TRP A 339 30.94 -10.33 14.17
C TRP A 339 30.53 -10.22 12.70
N ARG A 340 29.80 -11.22 12.18
CA ARG A 340 29.34 -11.25 10.79
C ARG A 340 28.49 -10.05 10.40
N ASN A 341 27.74 -9.50 11.36
CA ASN A 341 26.79 -8.41 11.13
C ASN A 341 27.35 -7.02 11.48
N ILE A 342 28.61 -6.92 11.90
CA ILE A 342 29.23 -5.63 12.26
C ILE A 342 29.78 -4.99 10.98
N PRO A 343 29.33 -3.77 10.60
CA PRO A 343 29.80 -3.08 9.40
C PRO A 343 31.31 -2.88 9.38
N VAL A 344 31.90 -2.86 8.18
CA VAL A 344 33.35 -2.65 7.96
C VAL A 344 33.85 -1.36 8.63
N GLU A 345 33.01 -0.32 8.63
CA GLU A 345 33.31 0.97 9.27
C GLU A 345 33.41 0.89 10.80
N GLN A 346 32.65 -0.01 11.42
CA GLN A 346 32.63 -0.24 12.87
C GLN A 346 33.70 -1.26 13.32
N ALA A 347 34.27 -2.01 12.37
CA ALA A 347 35.38 -2.93 12.62
C ALA A 347 36.77 -2.27 12.48
N ARG A 348 36.84 -0.97 12.17
CA ARG A 348 38.09 -0.19 12.19
C ARG A 348 38.40 0.21 13.65
N PRO A 349 39.64 0.05 14.16
CA PRO A 349 40.07 0.86 15.29
C PRO A 349 39.90 2.34 14.89
N ALA A 350 39.14 3.08 15.70
CA ALA A 350 38.59 4.38 15.32
C ALA A 350 39.65 5.36 14.80
N VAL A 351 39.40 5.91 13.62
CA VAL A 351 39.75 7.30 13.30
C VAL A 351 38.49 7.93 12.68
N VAL A 352 37.86 8.82 13.44
CA VAL A 352 36.68 9.63 13.07
C VAL A 352 37.17 10.79 12.18
N LEU A 353 36.55 11.17 11.06
CA LEU A 353 35.41 12.10 10.84
C LEU A 353 35.21 12.24 9.31
N LEU A 354 34.00 12.53 8.78
CA LEU A 354 33.53 13.91 8.57
C LEU A 354 31.98 14.04 8.62
N PRO A 355 31.47 15.18 9.14
CA PRO A 355 30.09 15.59 8.96
C PRO A 355 29.87 16.27 7.60
N VAL A 356 28.73 15.99 6.95
CA VAL A 356 28.19 16.87 5.90
C VAL A 356 27.43 17.99 6.60
N SER A 357 28.03 19.18 6.62
CA SER A 357 27.32 20.41 6.92
C SER A 357 26.71 20.93 5.62
N VAL A 358 25.40 21.15 5.61
CA VAL A 358 24.74 22.02 4.63
C VAL A 358 24.46 23.33 5.36
N SER A 359 25.29 24.34 5.12
CA SER A 359 24.88 25.72 5.42
C SER A 359 24.07 26.24 4.23
N PRO A 360 22.87 26.82 4.47
CA PRO A 360 22.23 27.66 3.49
C PRO A 360 22.95 29.00 3.47
N THR A 361 23.53 29.39 2.33
CA THR A 361 23.96 30.78 2.11
C THR A 361 22.78 31.58 1.56
N PRO A 362 22.54 32.80 2.08
CA PRO A 362 21.48 33.71 1.64
C PRO A 362 21.67 34.24 0.21
#